data_AF-A0A1I5QYZ9-F1
#
_entry.id   AF-A0A1I5QYZ9-F1
#
_cell.length_a   1.000
_cell.length_b   1.000
_cell.length_c   1.000
_cell.angle_alpha   90.00
_cell.angle_beta   90.00
_cell.angle_gamma   90.00
#
_symmetry.space_group_name_H-M   'P 1'
#
loop_
_entity.id
_entity.type
_entity.pdbx_description
1 polymer ?
#
loop_
_entity_poly.entity_id
_entity_poly.type
_entity_poly.pdbx_seq_one_letter_code
_entity_poly.pdbx_strand_id
1 'polypeptide(L)' 'MPAEIAKRLVTPRLDEFLARHPALEIELGCSDLRIDPLREGFDCVLLIGAIDDDSLVLG' A
#
# COMPACT_ATOMS: atom_id res chain seq x y z
N MET A 1 2.64 3.65 -6.23
CA MET A 1 3.60 2.64 -6.73
C MET A 1 3.10 2.04 -8.04
N PRO A 2 3.99 1.81 -9.04
CA PRO A 2 3.64 1.10 -10.27
C PRO A 2 3.15 -0.33 -10.01
N ALA A 3 2.12 -0.76 -10.73
CA ALA A 3 1.49 -2.07 -10.54
C ALA A 3 2.46 -3.25 -10.69
N GLU A 4 3.45 -3.16 -11.57
CA GLU A 4 4.45 -4.22 -11.75
C GLU A 4 5.35 -4.41 -10.53
N ILE A 5 5.62 -3.35 -9.76
CA ILE A 5 6.38 -3.48 -8.52
C ILE A 5 5.52 -4.15 -7.45
N ALA A 6 4.24 -3.81 -7.36
CA ALA A 6 3.29 -4.46 -6.45
C ALA A 6 3.19 -5.97 -6.73
N LYS A 7 3.04 -6.36 -8.00
CA LYS A 7 2.97 -7.77 -8.41
C LYS A 7 4.22 -8.55 -8.07
N ARG A 8 5.40 -7.93 -8.14
CA ARG A 8 6.68 -8.61 -7.89
C ARG A 8 7.05 -8.66 -6.42
N LEU A 9 6.65 -7.68 -5.62
CA LEU A 9 7.09 -7.54 -4.22
C LEU A 9 5.99 -7.84 -3.20
N VAL A 10 4.75 -7.43 -3.48
CA VAL A 10 3.62 -7.52 -2.54
C VAL A 10 2.82 -8.80 -2.78
N THR A 11 2.30 -9.00 -3.98
CA THR A 11 1.42 -10.15 -4.32
C THR A 11 2.00 -11.51 -3.90
N PRO A 12 3.30 -11.84 -4.09
CA PRO A 12 3.82 -13.16 -3.76
C PRO A 12 3.78 -13.51 -2.26
N ARG A 13 3.64 -12.51 -1.39
CA ARG A 13 3.54 -12.69 0.07
C ARG A 13 2.14 -12.40 0.60
N LEU A 14 1.25 -11.87 -0.24
CA LEU A 14 -0.10 -11.47 0.17
C LEU A 14 -0.94 -12.68 0.56
N ASP A 15 -0.85 -13.76 -0.22
CA ASP A 15 -1.61 -14.99 0.06
C ASP A 15 -1.21 -15.60 1.42
N GLU A 16 0.09 -15.67 1.72
CA GLU A 16 0.59 -16.15 3.02
C GLU A 16 0.16 -15.21 4.16
N PHE A 17 0.15 -13.90 3.93
CA PHE A 17 -0.31 -12.93 4.90
C PHE A 17 -1.81 -13.10 5.22
N LEU A 18 -2.66 -13.18 4.20
CA LEU A 18 -4.11 -13.38 4.37
C LEU A 18 -4.43 -14.73 5.01
N ALA A 19 -3.66 -15.79 4.69
CA ALA A 19 -3.81 -17.09 5.34
C ALA A 19 -3.51 -17.03 6.84
N ARG A 20 -2.55 -16.22 7.27
CA ARG A 20 -2.23 -16.00 8.70
C ARG A 20 -3.23 -15.07 9.40
N HIS A 21 -3.95 -14.24 8.65
CA HIS A 21 -4.88 -13.24 9.15
C HIS A 21 -6.25 -13.33 8.45
N PRO A 22 -7.02 -14.41 8.67
CA PRO A 22 -8.24 -14.72 7.90
C PRO A 22 -9.40 -13.74 8.11
N ALA A 23 -9.32 -12.87 9.12
CA ALA A 23 -10.31 -11.82 9.37
C ALA A 23 -10.02 -10.52 8.61
N LEU A 24 -8.86 -10.41 7.95
CA LEU A 24 -8.51 -9.24 7.15
C LEU A 24 -9.05 -9.37 5.74
N GLU A 25 -9.64 -8.28 5.26
CA GLU A 25 -9.92 -8.03 3.85
C GLU A 25 -9.00 -6.90 3.39
N ILE A 26 -8.36 -7.06 2.23
CA ILE A 26 -7.38 -6.09 1.72
C ILE A 26 -7.79 -5.67 0.32
N GLU A 27 -8.05 -4.37 0.16
CA GLU A 27 -8.12 -3.73 -1.15
C GLU A 27 -6.76 -3.12 -1.50
N LEU A 28 -6.12 -3.63 -2.56
CA LEU A 28 -4.80 -3.18 -2.98
C LEU A 28 -4.87 -2.26 -4.21
N GLY A 29 -4.69 -0.96 -3.98
CA GLY A 29 -4.57 0.05 -5.03
C GLY A 29 -3.13 0.27 -5.51
N CYS A 30 -2.95 0.59 -6.80
CA CYS A 30 -1.67 1.01 -7.37
C CYS A 30 -1.87 2.25 -8.24
N SER A 31 -1.11 3.30 -7.96
CA SER A 31 -1.15 4.57 -8.69
C SER A 31 0.26 5.15 -8.81
N ASP A 32 0.57 5.75 -9.96
CA ASP A 32 1.80 6.52 -10.18
C ASP A 32 1.64 8.00 -9.81
N LEU A 33 0.42 8.41 -9.43
CA LEU A 33 0.13 9.75 -8.94
C LEU A 33 0.42 9.83 -7.44
N ARG A 34 0.68 11.05 -6.96
CA ARG A 34 0.62 11.33 -5.52
C ARG A 34 -0.84 11.21 -5.07
N ILE A 35 -1.05 10.47 -3.98
CA ILE A 35 -2.34 10.29 -3.31
C ILE A 35 -2.30 10.94 -1.93
N ASP A 36 -3.45 11.39 -1.43
CA ASP A 36 -3.63 11.79 -0.03
C ASP A 36 -4.26 10.60 0.71
N PRO A 37 -3.47 9.83 1.49
CA PRO A 37 -3.93 8.59 2.09
C PRO A 37 -5.16 8.78 2.99
N LEU A 38 -5.17 9.87 3.77
CA LEU A 38 -6.20 10.12 4.77
C LEU A 38 -7.51 10.53 4.11
N ARG A 39 -7.46 11.36 3.07
CA ARG A 39 -8.66 11.80 2.34
C ARG A 39 -9.25 10.70 1.47
N GLU A 40 -8.42 9.81 0.96
CA GLU A 40 -8.83 8.73 0.07
C GLU A 40 -9.21 7.44 0.81
N GLY A 41 -9.07 7.41 2.14
CA GLY A 41 -9.49 6.29 2.98
C GLY A 41 -8.52 5.11 3.00
N PHE A 42 -7.23 5.35 2.72
CA PHE A 42 -6.21 4.32 2.81
C PHE A 42 -5.70 4.20 4.25
N ASP A 43 -5.75 2.99 4.79
CA ASP A 43 -5.15 2.67 6.09
C ASP A 43 -3.61 2.60 6.02
N CYS A 44 -3.05 2.27 4.85
CA CYS A 44 -1.61 2.07 4.64
C CYS A 44 -1.20 2.46 3.20
N VAL A 45 -0.02 3.07 3.05
CA VAL A 45 0.51 3.45 1.72
C VAL A 45 1.98 3.05 1.57
N LEU A 46 2.29 2.45 0.41
CA LEU A 46 3.63 2.09 0.00
C LEU A 46 4.15 3.10 -1.03
N LEU A 47 5.13 3.90 -0.62
CA LEU A 47 5.80 4.90 -1.47
C LEU A 47 7.13 4.35 -2.00
N ILE A 48 7.52 4.79 -3.19
CA ILE A 48 8.81 4.46 -3.79
C ILE A 48 9.56 5.75 -4.05
N GLY A 49 10.79 5.84 -3.54
CA GLY A 49 11.63 7.04 -3.61
C GLY A 49 11.88 7.64 -2.24
N ALA A 50 12.54 8.80 -2.22
CA ALA A 50 12.72 9.55 -0.99
C ALA A 50 11.36 10.03 -0.47
N ILE A 51 11.15 9.84 0.83
CA ILE A 51 9.99 10.34 1.54
C ILE A 51 10.38 11.72 2.06
N ASP A 52 9.75 12.77 1.55
CA ASP A 52 9.81 14.08 2.19
C ASP A 52 8.97 14.02 3.47
N ASP A 53 9.51 14.48 4.61
CA ASP A 53 8.94 14.31 5.96
C ASP A 53 7.47 14.72 6.08
N ASP A 54 6.98 15.65 5.25
CA ASP A 54 5.59 16.14 5.25
C ASP A 54 4.57 15.16 4.65
N SER A 55 5.00 14.05 4.04
CA SER A 55 4.11 13.11 3.35
C SER A 55 3.63 11.94 4.22
N LEU A 56 4.13 11.82 5.45
CA LEU A 56 3.85 10.69 6.35
C LEU A 56 3.14 11.17 7.62
N VAL A 57 1.89 11.64 7.48
CA VAL A 57 0.98 11.79 8.60
C VAL A 57 0.03 10.59 8.59
N LEU A 58 0.40 9.53 9.32
CA LEU A 58 -0.52 8.47 9.75
C LEU A 58 -1.15 8.96 11.06
N GLY A 59 -2.45 9.27 11.03
CA GLY A 59 -3.23 9.67 12.21
C GLY A 59 -3.62 8.48 13.08
#